data_AF-A0A1M3PG80-F1
#
_entry.id   AF-A0A1M3PG80-F1
#
_cell.length_a   1.000
_cell.length_b   1.000
_cell.length_c   1.000
_cell.angle_alpha   90.00
_cell.angle_beta   90.00
_cell.angle_gamma   90.00
#
_symmetry.space_group_name_H-M   'P 1'
#
loop_
_entity.id
_entity.type
_entity.pdbx_description
1 polymer ?
#
loop_
_entity_poly.entity_id
_entity_poly.type
_entity_poly.pdbx_seq_one_letter_code
_entity_poly.pdbx_strand_id
1 'polypeptide(L)'
;MADLTPADPGPRHILRGPAGGAALGGLIVPDQPCRAAEAGPRAALWLGPDEWLLLGFAAVETPFAVVDVGHRSLGFRLAGPRAAELLAGGVPLDLSPAAFPVGTCTRTIFEKAEIVLWRRAEAAWHIEVARSFAPYLCDMIAAIAAANGIGGQER
;
A
#
# COMPACT_ATOMS: atom_id res chain seq x y z
N MET A 1 13.23 -15.07 -4.63
CA MET A 1 11.97 -14.94 -5.40
C MET A 1 11.16 -13.83 -4.79
N ALA A 2 10.44 -13.02 -5.58
CA ALA A 2 9.44 -12.10 -5.04
C ALA A 2 8.06 -12.73 -5.27
N ASP A 3 7.19 -12.68 -4.27
CA ASP A 3 5.87 -13.31 -4.29
C ASP A 3 4.78 -12.27 -4.05
N LEU A 4 3.74 -12.32 -4.88
CA LEU A 4 2.57 -11.45 -4.82
C LEU A 4 1.39 -12.26 -4.30
N THR A 5 0.89 -11.89 -3.12
CA THR A 5 -0.24 -12.55 -2.48
C THR A 5 -1.33 -11.54 -2.12
N PRO A 6 -2.61 -11.92 -2.08
CA PRO A 6 -3.66 -11.06 -1.53
C PRO A 6 -3.32 -10.63 -0.09
N ALA A 7 -3.51 -9.36 0.22
CA ALA A 7 -3.44 -8.88 1.60
C ALA A 7 -4.75 -9.15 2.34
N ASP A 8 -4.76 -8.85 3.65
CA ASP A 8 -5.95 -8.98 4.48
C ASP A 8 -7.15 -8.21 3.88
N PRO A 9 -8.32 -8.85 3.69
CA PRO A 9 -9.50 -8.23 3.09
C PRO A 9 -10.30 -7.37 4.08
N GLY A 10 -9.75 -7.05 5.25
CA GLY A 10 -10.42 -6.29 6.30
C GLY A 10 -10.87 -4.88 5.91
N PRO A 11 -11.52 -4.15 6.84
CA PRO A 11 -12.12 -2.86 6.55
C PRO A 11 -11.10 -1.84 6.01
N ARG A 12 -11.54 -1.04 5.03
CA ARG A 12 -10.75 0.04 4.43
C ARG A 12 -11.55 1.32 4.47
N HIS A 13 -11.02 2.36 5.09
CA HIS A 13 -11.71 3.64 5.19
C HIS A 13 -10.83 4.78 4.66
N ILE A 14 -11.44 5.74 3.98
CA ILE A 14 -10.81 7.04 3.75
C ILE A 14 -11.26 7.99 4.86
N LEU A 15 -10.30 8.51 5.61
CA LEU A 15 -10.49 9.53 6.63
C LEU A 15 -10.14 10.90 6.04
N ARG A 16 -11.04 11.88 6.19
CA ARG A 16 -10.85 13.27 5.73
C ARG A 16 -11.01 14.28 6.87
N GLY A 17 -9.98 15.09 7.13
CA GLY A 17 -9.96 16.13 8.17
C GLY A 17 -8.56 16.29 8.81
N PRO A 18 -8.32 17.24 9.71
CA PRO A 18 -7.01 17.43 10.35
C PRO A 18 -6.73 16.34 11.42
N ALA A 19 -6.53 15.10 10.99
CA ALA A 19 -6.39 13.94 11.87
C ALA A 19 -4.94 13.56 12.22
N GLY A 20 -3.94 14.22 11.63
CA GLY A 20 -2.53 13.98 11.95
C GLY A 20 -2.26 14.12 13.45
N GLY A 21 -1.61 13.13 14.05
CA GLY A 21 -1.34 13.06 15.48
C GLY A 21 -2.51 12.60 16.35
N ALA A 22 -3.72 12.45 15.80
CA ALA A 22 -4.86 11.95 16.56
C ALA A 22 -4.68 10.46 16.91
N ALA A 23 -5.18 10.07 18.08
CA ALA A 23 -5.24 8.67 18.49
C ALA A 23 -6.56 8.05 18.00
N LEU A 24 -6.48 7.10 17.07
CA LEU A 24 -7.62 6.34 16.56
C LEU A 24 -7.40 4.86 16.85
N GLY A 25 -8.26 4.26 17.68
CA GLY A 25 -8.17 2.83 18.01
C GLY A 25 -6.76 2.41 18.49
N GLY A 26 -6.10 3.21 19.33
CA GLY A 26 -4.76 2.90 19.82
C GLY A 26 -3.62 3.05 18.80
N LEU A 27 -3.89 3.61 17.62
CA LEU A 27 -2.90 4.03 16.64
C LEU A 27 -2.80 5.56 16.62
N ILE A 28 -1.58 6.11 16.64
CA ILE A 28 -1.36 7.53 16.34
C ILE A 28 -1.33 7.70 14.82
N VAL A 29 -2.25 8.51 14.30
CA VAL A 29 -2.34 8.81 12.86
C VAL A 29 -1.10 9.60 12.43
N PRO A 30 -0.38 9.20 11.36
CA PRO A 30 0.80 9.93 10.89
C PRO A 30 0.48 11.38 10.54
N ASP A 31 1.30 12.31 11.03
CA ASP A 31 1.24 13.75 10.73
C ASP A 31 2.31 14.21 9.72
N GLN A 32 3.28 13.35 9.43
CA GLN A 32 4.32 13.60 8.42
C GLN A 32 3.89 13.09 7.03
N PRO A 33 4.15 13.86 5.95
CA PRO A 33 3.90 13.42 4.60
C PRO A 33 4.54 12.08 4.26
N CYS A 34 3.81 11.27 3.50
CA CYS A 34 4.25 9.99 2.99
C CYS A 34 4.70 9.00 4.08
N ARG A 35 4.10 9.07 5.28
CA ARG A 35 4.34 8.12 6.37
C ARG A 35 3.11 7.28 6.68
N ALA A 36 3.37 6.03 7.04
CA ALA A 36 2.38 5.12 7.57
C ALA A 36 2.68 4.78 9.03
N ALA A 37 1.64 4.49 9.79
CA ALA A 37 1.75 3.90 11.13
C ALA A 37 0.93 2.61 11.18
N GLU A 38 1.37 1.65 12.00
CA GLU A 38 0.68 0.38 12.22
C GLU A 38 0.62 0.00 13.70
N ALA A 39 -0.46 -0.66 14.11
CA ALA A 39 -0.69 -1.17 15.46
C ALA A 39 -1.54 -2.45 15.40
N GLY A 40 -0.88 -3.61 15.42
CA GLY A 40 -1.52 -4.90 15.23
C GLY A 40 -2.14 -5.01 13.81
N PRO A 41 -3.45 -5.26 13.67
CA PRO A 41 -4.10 -5.34 12.36
C PRO A 41 -4.40 -3.97 11.74
N ARG A 42 -4.22 -2.87 12.50
CA ARG A 42 -4.59 -1.52 12.08
C ARG A 42 -3.42 -0.82 11.44
N ALA A 43 -3.68 -0.09 10.36
CA ALA A 43 -2.71 0.81 9.77
C ALA A 43 -3.37 2.10 9.27
N ALA A 44 -2.64 3.22 9.32
CA ALA A 44 -3.02 4.49 8.74
C ALA A 44 -1.92 4.94 7.79
N LEU A 45 -2.27 5.16 6.51
CA LEU A 45 -1.35 5.58 5.46
C LEU A 45 -1.69 7.02 5.08
N TRP A 46 -0.73 7.92 5.18
CA TRP A 46 -0.88 9.30 4.74
C TRP A 46 -1.05 9.36 3.21
N LEU A 47 -2.08 10.06 2.74
CA LEU A 47 -2.35 10.30 1.32
C LEU A 47 -2.38 11.80 0.97
N GLY A 48 -2.60 12.66 1.96
CA GLY A 48 -2.61 14.11 1.83
C GLY A 48 -2.67 14.79 3.20
N PRO A 49 -2.51 16.13 3.27
CA PRO A 49 -2.52 16.89 4.53
C PRO A 49 -3.78 16.69 5.37
N ASP A 50 -4.89 16.32 4.73
CA ASP A 50 -6.20 16.06 5.32
C ASP A 50 -6.78 14.70 4.90
N GLU A 51 -5.96 13.75 4.41
CA GLU A 51 -6.44 12.45 3.88
C GLU A 51 -5.57 11.27 4.30
N TRP A 52 -6.20 10.22 4.84
CA TRP A 52 -5.55 8.94 5.17
C TRP A 52 -6.38 7.76 4.67
N LEU A 53 -5.67 6.71 4.26
CA LEU A 53 -6.25 5.38 4.12
C LEU A 53 -6.06 4.61 5.42
N LEU A 54 -7.16 4.23 6.05
CA LEU A 54 -7.19 3.39 7.24
C LEU A 54 -7.48 1.93 6.85
N LEU A 55 -6.68 1.01 7.37
CA LEU A 55 -6.81 -0.44 7.15
C LEU A 55 -7.08 -1.13 8.48
N GLY A 56 -7.99 -2.11 8.51
CA GLY A 56 -8.21 -2.98 9.67
C GLY A 56 -8.97 -2.35 10.84
N PHE A 57 -9.59 -1.20 10.65
CA PHE A 57 -10.43 -0.55 11.66
C PHE A 57 -11.87 -1.07 11.58
N ALA A 58 -12.33 -1.80 12.61
CA ALA A 58 -13.71 -2.27 12.67
C ALA A 58 -14.73 -1.11 12.82
N ALA A 59 -14.34 -0.07 13.54
CA ALA A 59 -15.05 1.20 13.65
C ALA A 59 -14.03 2.33 13.78
N VAL A 60 -14.38 3.52 13.27
CA VAL A 60 -13.54 4.73 13.35
C VAL A 60 -14.34 5.81 14.06
N GLU A 61 -14.05 6.02 15.34
CA GLU A 61 -14.68 7.07 16.15
C GLU A 61 -13.88 8.37 16.00
N THR A 62 -14.46 9.36 15.34
CA THR A 62 -13.79 10.63 15.04
C THR A 62 -14.82 11.72 14.70
N PRO A 63 -14.56 13.00 14.97
CA PRO A 63 -15.40 14.10 14.50
C PRO A 63 -15.26 14.38 13.00
N PHE A 64 -14.35 13.69 12.31
CA PHE A 64 -14.02 13.89 10.91
C PHE A 64 -14.80 12.96 9.97
N ALA A 65 -14.76 13.22 8.67
CA ALA A 65 -15.46 12.41 7.69
C ALA A 65 -14.74 11.08 7.46
N VAL A 66 -15.49 9.98 7.48
CA VAL A 66 -14.99 8.63 7.25
C VAL A 66 -15.86 7.95 6.20
N VAL A 67 -15.26 7.38 5.18
CA VAL A 67 -15.95 6.66 4.11
C VAL A 67 -15.40 5.25 4.00
N ASP A 68 -16.25 4.24 4.12
CA ASP A 68 -15.89 2.85 3.82
C ASP A 68 -15.66 2.69 2.31
N VAL A 69 -14.46 2.22 1.95
CA VAL A 69 -14.02 1.93 0.59
C VAL A 69 -13.57 0.48 0.41
N GLY A 70 -13.93 -0.41 1.35
CA GLY A 70 -13.57 -1.83 1.32
C GLY A 70 -14.15 -2.57 0.11
N HIS A 71 -15.34 -2.20 -0.35
CA HIS A 71 -15.91 -2.74 -1.59
C HIS A 71 -15.26 -2.18 -2.87
N ARG A 72 -14.57 -1.04 -2.79
CA ARG A 72 -13.89 -0.42 -3.93
C ARG A 72 -12.48 -0.96 -4.10
N SER A 73 -11.77 -1.28 -3.01
CA SER A 73 -10.32 -1.47 -3.04
C SER A 73 -9.91 -2.88 -2.59
N LEU A 74 -8.77 -3.34 -3.09
CA LEU A 74 -8.13 -4.60 -2.69
C LEU A 74 -6.66 -4.33 -2.37
N GLY A 75 -6.15 -5.06 -1.38
CA GLY A 75 -4.74 -5.04 -1.01
C GLY A 75 -3.98 -6.26 -1.52
N PHE A 76 -2.70 -6.06 -1.83
CA PHE A 76 -1.74 -7.11 -2.15
C PHE A 76 -0.46 -6.91 -1.34
N ARG A 77 0.15 -8.02 -0.94
CA ARG A 77 1.50 -8.06 -0.38
C ARG A 77 2.47 -8.52 -1.47
N LEU A 78 3.51 -7.73 -1.70
CA LEU A 78 4.65 -8.14 -2.52
C LEU A 78 5.88 -8.26 -1.62
N ALA A 79 6.44 -9.47 -1.50
CA ALA A 79 7.57 -9.71 -0.60
C ALA A 79 8.68 -10.52 -1.28
N GLY A 80 9.93 -10.17 -0.98
CA GLY A 80 11.13 -10.86 -1.45
C GLY A 80 12.23 -9.89 -1.89
N PRO A 81 13.48 -10.37 -2.01
CA PRO A 81 14.65 -9.52 -2.25
C PRO A 81 14.59 -8.73 -3.56
N ARG A 82 13.82 -9.20 -4.55
CA ARG A 82 13.63 -8.53 -5.85
C ARG A 82 12.30 -7.77 -5.96
N ALA A 83 11.59 -7.56 -4.86
CA ALA A 83 10.29 -6.87 -4.87
C ALA A 83 10.41 -5.40 -5.35
N ALA A 84 11.47 -4.70 -4.94
CA ALA A 84 11.72 -3.33 -5.39
C ALA A 84 12.03 -3.25 -6.90
N GLU A 85 12.80 -4.21 -7.43
CA GLU A 85 13.09 -4.32 -8.86
C GLU A 85 11.82 -4.57 -9.68
N LEU A 86 10.97 -5.48 -9.20
CA LEU A 86 9.66 -5.77 -9.80
C LEU A 86 8.76 -4.52 -9.84
N LEU A 87 8.69 -3.79 -8.73
CA LEU A 87 7.91 -2.55 -8.65
C LEU A 87 8.49 -1.45 -9.55
N ALA A 88 9.81 -1.29 -9.58
CA ALA A 88 10.48 -0.28 -10.41
C ALA A 88 10.24 -0.48 -11.91
N GLY A 89 9.84 -1.67 -12.34
CA GLY A 89 9.41 -1.92 -13.72
C GLY A 89 8.11 -1.21 -14.11
N GLY A 90 7.25 -0.83 -13.14
CA GLY A 90 5.96 -0.17 -13.41
C GLY A 90 5.70 1.09 -12.58
N VAL A 91 6.47 1.33 -11.51
CA VAL A 91 6.37 2.54 -10.67
C VAL A 91 7.42 3.57 -11.11
N PRO A 92 7.03 4.83 -11.41
CA PRO A 92 7.97 5.85 -11.89
C PRO A 92 8.82 6.50 -10.78
N LEU A 93 8.58 6.14 -9.51
CA LEU A 93 9.31 6.66 -8.35
C LEU A 93 10.64 5.92 -8.17
N ASP A 94 11.65 6.62 -7.64
CA ASP A 94 12.87 5.96 -7.15
C ASP A 94 12.55 5.15 -5.89
N LEU A 95 12.65 3.82 -5.99
CA LEU A 95 12.39 2.88 -4.90
C LEU A 95 13.67 2.46 -4.14
N SER A 96 14.80 3.15 -4.40
CA SER A 96 16.04 2.96 -3.65
C SER A 96 15.81 3.17 -2.15
N PRO A 97 16.58 2.50 -1.27
CA PRO A 97 16.45 2.68 0.18
C PRO A 97 16.60 4.13 0.64
N ALA A 98 17.36 4.95 -0.10
CA ALA A 98 17.56 6.36 0.23
C ALA A 98 16.34 7.23 -0.13
N ALA A 99 15.71 6.99 -1.28
CA ALA A 99 14.56 7.78 -1.74
C ALA A 99 13.22 7.28 -1.15
N PHE A 100 13.06 5.97 -1.00
CA PHE A 100 11.83 5.34 -0.50
C PHE A 100 12.13 4.44 0.71
N PRO A 101 12.53 4.99 1.87
CA PRO A 101 12.86 4.20 3.05
C PRO A 101 11.65 3.43 3.59
N VAL A 102 11.90 2.44 4.45
CA VAL A 102 10.85 1.70 5.16
C VAL A 102 9.94 2.65 5.94
N GLY A 103 8.63 2.39 5.93
CA GLY A 103 7.59 3.25 6.51
C GLY A 103 7.03 4.28 5.52
N THR A 104 7.63 4.42 4.33
CA THR A 104 7.13 5.34 3.30
C THR A 104 5.87 4.77 2.65
N CYS A 105 4.81 5.59 2.55
CA CYS A 105 3.63 5.29 1.75
C CYS A 105 3.26 6.46 0.84
N THR A 106 2.65 6.20 -0.32
CA THR A 106 2.18 7.26 -1.23
C THR A 106 1.15 6.72 -2.21
N ARG A 107 0.33 7.61 -2.78
CA ARG A 107 -0.33 7.34 -4.06
C ARG A 107 0.71 7.45 -5.18
N THR A 108 0.64 6.56 -6.14
CA THR A 108 1.45 6.58 -7.36
C THR A 108 0.70 5.84 -8.46
N ILE A 109 1.26 5.80 -9.66
CA ILE A 109 0.85 4.88 -10.71
C ILE A 109 1.74 3.65 -10.71
N PHE A 110 1.15 2.50 -11.03
CA PHE A 110 1.82 1.30 -11.50
C PHE A 110 1.34 1.05 -12.92
N GLU A 111 2.21 1.28 -13.90
CA GLU A 111 1.85 1.37 -15.31
C GLU A 111 0.70 2.37 -15.50
N LYS A 112 -0.50 1.87 -15.84
CA LYS A 112 -1.70 2.68 -16.08
C LYS A 112 -2.68 2.71 -14.89
N ALA A 113 -2.41 1.96 -13.83
CA ALA A 113 -3.30 1.85 -12.67
C ALA A 113 -2.80 2.73 -11.52
N GLU A 114 -3.68 3.54 -10.94
CA GLU A 114 -3.37 4.20 -9.67
C GLU A 114 -3.32 3.16 -8.54
N ILE A 115 -2.27 3.25 -7.72
CA ILE A 115 -2.09 2.42 -6.53
C ILE A 115 -1.74 3.28 -5.31
N VAL A 116 -2.02 2.77 -4.11
CA VAL A 116 -1.31 3.20 -2.89
C VAL A 116 -0.20 2.20 -2.63
N LEU A 117 1.05 2.67 -2.62
CA LEU A 117 2.22 1.86 -2.33
C LEU A 117 2.72 2.14 -0.92
N TRP A 118 3.05 1.11 -0.15
CA TRP A 118 3.64 1.23 1.18
C TRP A 118 4.78 0.24 1.37
N ARG A 119 5.98 0.73 1.72
CA ARG A 119 7.14 -0.11 2.05
C ARG A 119 7.11 -0.47 3.54
N ARG A 120 6.57 -1.65 3.86
CA ARG A 120 6.43 -2.15 5.24
C ARG A 120 7.74 -2.61 5.85
N ALA A 121 8.63 -3.19 5.04
CA ALA A 121 9.96 -3.61 5.44
C ALA A 121 10.92 -3.52 4.25
N GLU A 122 12.20 -3.85 4.46
CA GLU A 122 13.25 -3.76 3.44
C GLU A 122 12.84 -4.41 2.11
N ALA A 123 12.25 -5.61 2.19
CA ALA A 123 11.80 -6.40 1.05
C ALA A 123 10.30 -6.80 1.17
N ALA A 124 9.48 -5.98 1.84
CA ALA A 124 8.04 -6.23 1.98
C ALA A 124 7.24 -4.96 1.70
N TRP A 125 6.31 -5.08 0.76
CA TRP A 125 5.52 -3.98 0.22
C TRP A 125 4.04 -4.33 0.30
N HIS A 126 3.22 -3.30 0.51
CA HIS A 126 1.77 -3.35 0.45
C HIS A 126 1.29 -2.47 -0.69
N ILE A 127 0.34 -2.97 -1.47
CA ILE A 127 -0.20 -2.30 -2.64
C ILE A 127 -1.72 -2.30 -2.49
N GLU A 128 -2.36 -1.14 -2.41
CA GLU A 128 -3.81 -1.04 -2.57
C GLU A 128 -4.14 -0.56 -3.98
N VAL A 129 -5.13 -1.19 -4.59
CA VAL A 129 -5.60 -0.88 -5.94
C VAL A 129 -7.12 -0.91 -5.97
N ALA A 130 -7.72 -0.17 -6.90
CA ALA A 130 -9.15 -0.34 -7.19
C ALA A 130 -9.40 -1.79 -7.63
N ARG A 131 -10.47 -2.41 -7.10
CA ARG A 131 -10.79 -3.82 -7.31
C ARG A 131 -10.84 -4.23 -8.78
N SER A 132 -11.36 -3.37 -9.66
CA SER A 132 -11.44 -3.62 -11.10
C SER A 132 -10.07 -3.70 -11.79
N PHE A 133 -9.02 -3.12 -11.19
CA PHE A 133 -7.65 -3.15 -11.69
C PHE A 133 -6.80 -4.25 -11.06
N ALA A 134 -7.34 -5.04 -10.13
CA ALA A 134 -6.60 -6.14 -9.50
C ALA A 134 -6.07 -7.19 -10.52
N PRO A 135 -6.86 -7.67 -11.50
CA PRO A 135 -6.33 -8.58 -12.53
C PRO A 135 -5.20 -7.93 -13.33
N TYR A 136 -5.36 -6.66 -13.71
CA TYR A 136 -4.35 -5.90 -14.45
C TYR A 136 -3.03 -5.77 -13.67
N LEU A 137 -3.09 -5.47 -12.36
CA LEU A 137 -1.91 -5.42 -11.51
C LEU A 137 -1.17 -6.76 -11.48
N CYS A 138 -1.90 -7.87 -11.28
CA CYS A 138 -1.32 -9.21 -11.25
C CYS A 138 -0.66 -9.59 -12.58
N ASP A 139 -1.36 -9.38 -13.70
CA ASP A 139 -0.85 -9.69 -15.04
C ASP A 139 0.41 -8.88 -15.36
N MET A 140 0.44 -7.61 -14.94
CA MET A 140 1.59 -6.75 -15.22
C MET A 140 2.80 -7.07 -14.33
N ILE A 141 2.59 -7.41 -13.06
CA ILE A 141 3.65 -7.95 -12.21
C ILE A 141 4.22 -9.24 -12.82
N ALA A 142 3.38 -10.15 -13.30
CA ALA A 142 3.83 -11.39 -13.93
C ALA A 142 4.62 -11.12 -15.23
N ALA A 143 4.17 -10.18 -16.06
CA ALA A 143 4.86 -9.80 -17.29
C ALA A 143 6.23 -9.17 -17.01
N ILE A 144 6.33 -8.25 -16.05
CA ILE A 144 7.60 -7.62 -15.65
C ILE A 144 8.54 -8.66 -15.04
N ALA A 145 8.01 -9.58 -14.23
CA ALA A 145 8.79 -10.69 -13.69
C ALA A 145 9.40 -11.55 -14.81
N ALA A 146 8.60 -11.95 -15.80
CA ALA A 146 9.08 -12.73 -16.93
C ALA A 146 10.16 -11.98 -17.74
N ALA A 147 9.94 -10.69 -18.04
CA ALA A 147 10.87 -9.87 -18.81
C ALA A 147 12.24 -9.68 -18.12
N ASN A 148 12.27 -9.70 -16.78
CA ASN A 148 13.48 -9.45 -15.97
C ASN A 148 14.03 -10.73 -15.29
N GLY A 149 13.49 -11.91 -15.64
CA GLY A 149 13.88 -13.18 -15.04
C GLY A 149 13.65 -13.24 -13.52
N ILE A 150 12.61 -12.55 -13.03
CA ILE A 150 12.19 -12.47 -11.62
C ILE A 150 11.14 -13.56 -11.33
N GLY A 151 11.44 -14.82 -11.67
CA GLY A 151 10.55 -15.97 -11.45
C GLY A 151 10.93 -17.19 -12.31
N GLY A 152 10.99 -18.37 -11.68
CA GLY A 152 11.41 -19.68 -12.26
C GLY A 152 12.83 -20.09 -11.81
N GLN A 153 13.14 -21.30 -11.34
CA GLN A 153 12.59 -22.66 -11.56
C GLN A 153 11.91 -23.22 -10.28
N GLU A 154 10.90 -24.09 -10.33
CA GLU A 154 10.94 -25.48 -10.83
C GLU A 154 9.70 -25.88 -11.66
N ARG A 155 9.94 -26.82 -12.57
CA ARG A 155 8.94 -27.66 -13.24
C ARG A 155 8.43 -28.75 -12.30
#